data_AF-A0A1Y2NP23-F1
#
_entry.id   AF-A0A1Y2NP23-F1
#
_cell.length_a   1.000
_cell.length_b   1.000
_cell.length_c   1.000
_cell.angle_alpha   90.00
_cell.angle_beta   90.00
_cell.angle_gamma   90.00
#
_symmetry.space_group_name_H-M   'P 1'
#
loop_
_entity.id
_entity.type
_entity.pdbx_description
1 polymer ?
#
loop_
_entity_poly.entity_id
_entity_poly.type
_entity_poly.pdbx_seq_one_letter_code
_entity_poly.pdbx_strand_id
1 'polypeptide(L)'
;MLTRAAGTVGDDLAQRIPGALNAALGSHWEFTADGPHIEILHPHRGSPYQPPRRSPTWREILGSLEAGFARDGAPRDACLPLRWGRETELTISAIQALDPVLKDGQPRTYRSGFIPQPVVRFTGQRDAEGQLMDGFLTSFVNVSRVQPIGGLDEYGAILDGWLTVLSQLGFHARHLSVCGTLAPWRRRQVEGITLRFRHLDLTLGDIVLLWNTDHPDRMAVDLGTGLERLAWARTRASWHLLIFGRFAQMAPPPTLDALRTATLLLGHGIAPAARGAGGITRRVIGAIDPEATRLGVSAMVRAAYDYWSLFGALRAPWPEIARVIEGEGEATRSALAA
;
A
#
# COMPACT_ATOMS: atom_id res chain seq x y z
N MET A 1 7.54 -7.62 -34.95
CA MET A 1 8.90 -7.05 -34.78
C MET A 1 8.76 -5.54 -34.86
N LEU A 2 8.61 -4.87 -33.71
CA LEU A 2 8.55 -3.40 -33.63
C LEU A 2 9.95 -2.94 -33.23
N THR A 3 10.65 -2.32 -34.17
CA THR A 3 11.93 -1.65 -33.95
C THR A 3 11.70 -0.46 -33.01
N ARG A 4 12.12 -0.61 -31.75
CA ARG A 4 12.14 0.47 -30.76
C ARG A 4 13.21 1.46 -31.22
N ALA A 5 12.85 2.73 -31.42
CA ALA A 5 13.83 3.77 -31.68
C ALA A 5 14.79 3.85 -30.49
N ALA A 6 16.09 3.82 -30.76
CA ALA A 6 17.12 4.00 -29.75
C ALA A 6 17.09 5.46 -29.23
N GLY A 7 17.15 5.64 -27.92
CA GLY A 7 17.28 6.95 -27.26
C GLY A 7 15.95 7.53 -26.77
N THR A 8 15.21 6.80 -25.94
CA THR A 8 14.07 7.38 -25.22
C THR A 8 14.50 7.93 -23.86
N VAL A 9 13.80 8.92 -23.31
CA VAL A 9 14.07 9.47 -21.96
C VAL A 9 14.14 8.35 -20.91
N GLY A 10 13.32 7.31 -21.06
CA GLY A 10 13.35 6.14 -20.18
C GLY A 10 14.67 5.36 -20.23
N ASP A 11 15.29 5.24 -21.41
CA ASP A 11 16.60 4.55 -21.55
C ASP A 11 17.71 5.37 -20.88
N ASP A 12 17.69 6.70 -21.03
CA ASP A 12 18.64 7.61 -20.38
C ASP A 12 18.50 7.58 -18.85
N LEU A 13 17.26 7.59 -18.34
CA LEU A 13 16.98 7.45 -16.90
C LEU A 13 17.45 6.09 -16.39
N ALA A 14 17.15 5.00 -17.11
CA ALA A 14 17.55 3.65 -16.74
C ALA A 14 19.07 3.52 -16.58
N GLN A 15 19.85 4.10 -17.49
CA GLN A 15 21.32 4.08 -17.42
C GLN A 15 21.88 4.87 -16.23
N ARG A 16 21.18 5.93 -15.79
CA ARG A 16 21.65 6.82 -14.73
C ARG A 16 21.22 6.41 -13.32
N ILE A 17 20.14 5.63 -13.17
CA ILE A 17 19.62 5.17 -11.87
C ILE A 17 20.70 4.49 -11.03
N PRO A 18 21.51 3.52 -11.52
CA PRO A 18 22.53 2.86 -10.70
C PRO A 18 23.53 3.86 -10.09
N GLY A 19 23.96 4.85 -10.87
CA GLY A 19 24.88 5.89 -10.42
C GLY A 19 24.26 6.78 -9.34
N ALA A 20 23.02 7.22 -9.54
CA ALA A 20 22.31 8.05 -8.57
C ALA A 20 22.04 7.30 -7.25
N LEU A 21 21.64 6.04 -7.32
CA LEU A 21 21.43 5.21 -6.13
C LEU A 21 22.74 4.94 -5.40
N ASN A 22 23.84 4.65 -6.11
CA ASN A 22 25.15 4.45 -5.51
C ASN A 22 25.68 5.72 -4.84
N ALA A 23 25.47 6.89 -5.45
CA ALA A 23 25.84 8.17 -4.87
C ALA A 23 25.06 8.47 -3.57
N ALA A 24 23.78 8.14 -3.52
CA ALA A 24 22.94 8.37 -2.35
C ALA A 24 23.20 7.37 -1.20
N LEU A 25 23.28 6.07 -1.51
CA LEU A 25 23.41 5.00 -0.51
C LEU A 25 24.85 4.82 -0.02
N GLY A 26 25.84 5.21 -0.84
CA GLY A 26 27.25 5.14 -0.51
C GLY A 26 27.81 3.72 -0.36
N SER A 27 29.00 3.63 0.22
CA SER A 27 29.79 2.39 0.33
C SER A 27 29.24 1.35 1.32
N HIS A 28 28.13 1.64 1.98
CA HIS A 28 27.47 0.70 2.89
C HIS A 28 26.64 -0.36 2.15
N TRP A 29 26.51 -0.22 0.84
CA TRP A 29 25.74 -1.11 -0.03
C TRP A 29 26.60 -1.62 -1.18
N GLU A 30 26.40 -2.88 -1.54
CA GLU A 30 26.96 -3.54 -2.70
C GLU A 30 25.96 -3.44 -3.86
N PHE A 31 26.44 -2.99 -5.02
CA PHE A 31 25.64 -2.81 -6.23
C PHE A 31 26.06 -3.82 -7.28
N THR A 32 25.10 -4.60 -7.76
CA THR A 32 25.26 -5.50 -8.90
C THR A 32 24.31 -5.05 -9.99
N ALA A 33 24.83 -4.76 -11.17
CA ALA A 33 24.04 -4.49 -12.36
C ALA A 33 24.42 -5.50 -13.46
N ASP A 34 23.46 -6.29 -13.91
CA ASP A 34 23.61 -7.25 -15.01
C ASP A 34 22.55 -6.97 -16.08
N GLY A 35 22.99 -6.32 -17.16
CA GLY A 35 22.11 -5.79 -18.19
C GLY A 35 21.03 -4.88 -17.60
N PRO A 36 19.73 -5.18 -17.77
CA PRO A 36 18.66 -4.36 -17.21
C PRO A 36 18.37 -4.68 -15.73
N HIS A 37 19.02 -5.66 -15.12
CA HIS A 37 18.74 -6.04 -13.73
C HIS A 37 19.66 -5.29 -12.79
N ILE A 38 19.10 -4.83 -11.67
CA ILE A 38 19.85 -4.25 -10.56
C ILE A 38 19.52 -5.00 -9.27
N GLU A 39 20.55 -5.21 -8.46
CA GLU A 39 20.45 -5.71 -7.10
C GLU A 39 21.35 -4.87 -6.18
N ILE A 40 20.81 -4.45 -5.05
CA ILE A 40 21.47 -3.65 -4.02
C ILE A 40 21.34 -4.41 -2.71
N LEU A 41 22.49 -4.77 -2.13
CA LEU A 41 22.58 -5.62 -0.94
C LEU A 41 23.49 -4.98 0.09
N HIS A 42 23.31 -5.32 1.36
CA HIS A 42 24.26 -4.97 2.39
C HIS A 42 25.44 -5.98 2.41
N PRO A 43 26.70 -5.54 2.61
CA PRO A 43 27.88 -6.42 2.60
C PRO A 43 27.85 -7.46 3.73
N HIS A 44 27.39 -7.06 4.92
CA HIS A 44 27.31 -7.94 6.10
C HIS A 44 25.99 -8.73 6.20
N ARG A 45 25.48 -9.23 5.08
CA ARG A 45 24.28 -10.08 5.03
C ARG A 45 24.53 -11.46 5.67
N GLY A 46 23.46 -12.14 6.09
CA GLY A 46 23.50 -13.54 6.54
C GLY A 46 23.35 -13.79 8.04
N SER A 47 23.31 -12.75 8.89
CA SER A 47 22.93 -12.95 10.29
C SER A 47 21.44 -13.32 10.41
N PRO A 48 21.03 -14.21 11.32
CA PRO A 48 19.62 -14.52 11.53
C PRO A 48 18.86 -13.26 12.00
N TYR A 49 17.65 -13.07 11.47
CA TYR A 49 16.75 -12.03 11.96
C TYR A 49 16.06 -12.49 13.24
N GLN A 50 16.09 -11.64 14.26
CA GLN A 50 15.37 -11.86 15.51
C GLN A 50 14.25 -10.83 15.61
N PRO A 51 12.98 -11.25 15.44
CA PRO A 51 11.85 -10.35 15.63
C PRO A 51 11.87 -9.70 17.02
N PRO A 52 11.50 -8.42 17.14
CA PRO A 52 11.41 -7.77 18.45
C PRO A 52 10.44 -8.49 19.39
N ARG A 53 10.82 -8.65 20.67
CA ARG A 53 10.00 -9.35 21.68
C ARG A 53 8.60 -8.75 21.89
N ARG A 54 8.46 -7.44 21.63
CA ARG A 54 7.19 -6.72 21.71
C ARG A 54 6.70 -6.34 20.32
N SER A 55 5.47 -6.73 20.02
CA SER A 55 4.74 -6.22 18.87
C SER A 55 4.26 -4.78 19.16
N PRO A 56 4.62 -3.81 18.32
CA PRO A 56 4.18 -2.44 18.48
C PRO A 56 2.71 -2.35 18.06
N THR A 57 2.00 -1.42 18.68
CA THR A 57 0.62 -1.13 18.28
C THR A 57 0.60 -0.45 16.90
N TRP A 58 -0.54 -0.50 16.20
CA TRP A 58 -0.70 0.22 14.93
C TRP A 58 -0.38 1.71 15.02
N ARG A 59 -0.74 2.34 16.15
CA ARG A 59 -0.45 3.74 16.43
C ARG A 59 1.05 3.99 16.60
N GLU A 60 1.77 3.09 17.24
CA GLU A 60 3.23 3.20 17.40
C GLU A 60 3.95 3.03 16.06
N ILE A 61 3.55 2.08 15.22
CA ILE A 61 4.14 1.92 13.88
C ILE A 61 3.89 3.17 13.03
N LEU A 62 2.63 3.63 13.00
CA LEU A 62 2.26 4.83 12.25
C LEU A 62 3.00 6.07 12.75
N GLY A 63 3.06 6.30 14.06
CA GLY A 63 3.77 7.43 14.65
C GLY A 63 5.27 7.42 14.34
N SER A 64 5.90 6.24 14.35
CA SER A 64 7.31 6.10 13.94
C SER A 64 7.53 6.38 12.46
N LEU A 65 6.61 5.95 11.58
CA LEU A 65 6.65 6.28 10.15
C LEU A 65 6.51 7.80 9.95
N GLU A 66 5.53 8.43 10.60
CA GLU A 66 5.31 9.88 10.53
C GLU A 66 6.53 10.67 10.99
N ALA A 67 7.09 10.33 12.15
CA ALA A 67 8.27 11.00 12.69
C ALA A 67 9.53 10.74 11.85
N GLY A 68 9.62 9.56 11.22
CA GLY A 68 10.69 9.21 10.30
C GLY A 68 10.63 10.05 9.03
N PHE A 69 9.51 10.02 8.31
CA PHE A 69 9.33 10.78 7.08
C PHE A 69 9.34 12.30 7.29
N ALA A 70 8.81 12.80 8.41
CA ALA A 70 8.87 14.23 8.72
C ALA A 70 10.31 14.74 8.90
N ARG A 71 11.19 13.95 9.54
CA ARG A 71 12.62 14.28 9.65
C ARG A 71 13.33 14.26 8.30
N ASP A 72 12.83 13.45 7.37
CA ASP A 72 13.34 13.33 6.01
C ASP A 72 12.66 14.31 5.02
N GLY A 73 12.02 15.36 5.55
CA GLY A 73 11.43 16.43 4.75
C GLY A 73 10.09 16.10 4.08
N ALA A 74 9.46 14.97 4.43
CA ALA A 74 8.17 14.54 3.90
C ALA A 74 7.14 14.36 5.03
N PRO A 75 6.64 15.46 5.64
CA PRO A 75 5.63 15.36 6.70
C PRO A 75 4.35 14.68 6.20
N ARG A 76 3.52 14.22 7.15
CA ARG A 76 2.22 13.61 6.83
C ARG A 76 1.31 14.62 6.14
N ASP A 77 0.71 14.20 5.04
CA ASP A 77 -0.38 14.90 4.36
C ASP A 77 -1.71 14.15 4.58
N ALA A 78 -2.82 14.81 4.27
CA ALA A 78 -4.16 14.24 4.34
C ALA A 78 -4.34 13.13 3.31
N CYS A 79 -5.07 12.08 3.69
CA CYS A 79 -5.48 11.03 2.76
C CYS A 79 -6.39 11.59 1.65
N LEU A 80 -6.35 10.94 0.50
CA LEU A 80 -7.31 11.09 -0.58
C LEU A 80 -8.68 10.53 -0.15
N PRO A 81 -9.79 11.05 -0.71
CA PRO A 81 -11.11 10.48 -0.47
C PRO A 81 -11.14 9.01 -0.93
N LEU A 82 -11.78 8.14 -0.14
CA LEU A 82 -11.87 6.72 -0.51
C LEU A 82 -12.71 6.50 -1.78
N ARG A 83 -13.77 7.28 -1.97
CA ARG A 83 -14.50 7.37 -3.24
C ARG A 83 -13.68 8.21 -4.21
N TRP A 84 -13.19 7.59 -5.27
CA TRP A 84 -12.37 8.27 -6.28
C TRP A 84 -13.21 8.70 -7.49
N GLY A 85 -13.99 7.79 -8.07
CA GLY A 85 -14.93 8.09 -9.15
C GLY A 85 -14.29 8.62 -10.44
N ARG A 86 -13.05 8.20 -10.73
CA ARG A 86 -12.34 8.53 -11.98
C ARG A 86 -12.02 7.23 -12.73
N GLU A 87 -10.74 7.01 -13.07
CA GLU A 87 -10.30 5.76 -13.69
C GLU A 87 -10.55 4.52 -12.82
N THR A 88 -10.69 4.73 -11.51
CA THR A 88 -11.14 3.74 -10.53
C THR A 88 -12.28 4.30 -9.70
N GLU A 89 -13.18 3.41 -9.28
CA GLU A 89 -14.30 3.75 -8.38
C GLU A 89 -13.80 4.16 -6.99
N LEU A 90 -12.77 3.48 -6.49
CA LEU A 90 -12.17 3.66 -5.18
C LEU A 90 -10.71 4.08 -5.31
N THR A 91 -10.19 4.71 -4.26
CA THR A 91 -8.75 4.93 -4.11
C THR A 91 -8.08 3.58 -3.88
N ILE A 92 -7.20 3.22 -4.81
CA ILE A 92 -6.41 2.01 -4.81
C ILE A 92 -4.97 2.28 -4.39
N SER A 93 -4.42 3.48 -4.53
CA SER A 93 -3.03 3.79 -4.17
C SER A 93 -2.85 5.27 -3.85
N ALA A 94 -1.89 5.59 -2.98
CA ALA A 94 -1.52 6.97 -2.68
C ALA A 94 -1.01 7.73 -3.92
N ILE A 95 -0.47 7.03 -4.93
CA ILE A 95 0.02 7.64 -6.18
C ILE A 95 -1.05 8.40 -6.96
N GLN A 96 -2.33 8.10 -6.73
CA GLN A 96 -3.44 8.85 -7.32
C GLN A 96 -3.43 10.33 -6.90
N ALA A 97 -2.70 10.68 -5.84
CA ALA A 97 -2.43 12.05 -5.45
C ALA A 97 -1.65 12.84 -6.53
N LEU A 98 -0.86 12.14 -7.34
CA LEU A 98 -0.04 12.70 -8.39
C LEU A 98 -0.68 12.57 -9.77
N ASP A 99 -1.93 12.10 -9.88
CA ASP A 99 -2.66 12.00 -11.15
C ASP A 99 -2.58 13.30 -11.99
N PRO A 100 -2.72 14.53 -11.43
CA PRO A 100 -2.60 15.73 -12.24
C PRO A 100 -1.21 15.94 -12.83
N VAL A 101 -0.15 15.53 -12.13
CA VAL A 101 1.24 15.60 -12.64
C VAL A 101 1.48 14.54 -13.69
N LEU A 102 1.15 13.29 -13.35
CA LEU A 102 1.54 12.13 -14.15
C LEU A 102 0.62 11.92 -15.35
N LYS A 103 -0.69 12.14 -15.21
CA LYS A 103 -1.68 11.88 -16.28
C LYS A 103 -2.05 13.14 -17.04
N ASP A 104 -2.22 14.26 -16.33
CA ASP A 104 -2.70 15.51 -16.91
C ASP A 104 -1.56 16.49 -17.29
N GLY A 105 -0.29 16.15 -16.98
CA GLY A 105 0.90 16.96 -17.28
C GLY A 105 1.01 18.28 -16.50
N GLN A 106 0.19 18.45 -15.46
CA GLN A 106 0.06 19.69 -14.71
C GLN A 106 1.14 19.80 -13.61
N PRO A 107 1.58 21.01 -13.23
CA PRO A 107 2.57 21.18 -12.16
C PRO A 107 2.00 21.00 -10.74
N ARG A 108 0.69 20.79 -10.60
CA ARG A 108 0.00 20.71 -9.30
C ARG A 108 -0.23 19.26 -8.88
N THR A 109 -0.32 19.02 -7.58
CA THR A 109 -0.71 17.72 -7.01
C THR A 109 -2.03 17.84 -6.26
N TYR A 110 -2.69 16.71 -5.98
CA TYR A 110 -3.75 16.69 -4.97
C TYR A 110 -3.16 16.65 -3.56
N ARG A 111 -2.13 15.83 -3.35
CA ARG A 111 -1.41 15.63 -2.09
C ARG A 111 0.05 15.32 -2.39
N SER A 112 0.94 15.54 -1.41
CA SER A 112 2.35 15.20 -1.54
C SER A 112 3.01 15.01 -0.17
N GLY A 113 4.04 14.17 -0.11
CA GLY A 113 4.73 13.80 1.13
C GLY A 113 4.30 12.41 1.59
N PHE A 114 4.29 12.20 2.91
CA PHE A 114 3.88 10.92 3.49
C PHE A 114 2.35 10.81 3.59
N ILE A 115 1.77 9.77 2.99
CA ILE A 115 0.33 9.52 3.01
C ILE A 115 0.09 8.07 3.48
N PRO A 116 -0.49 7.87 4.68
CA PRO A 116 -0.93 6.55 5.14
C PRO A 116 -2.34 6.25 4.60
N GLN A 117 -2.44 6.04 3.29
CA GLN A 117 -3.71 5.97 2.55
C GLN A 117 -4.46 4.66 2.80
N PRO A 118 -5.68 4.67 3.38
CA PRO A 118 -6.56 3.50 3.32
C PRO A 118 -6.98 3.25 1.87
N VAL A 119 -6.84 2.00 1.42
CA VAL A 119 -7.16 1.58 0.06
C VAL A 119 -8.00 0.30 0.05
N VAL A 120 -8.71 0.09 -1.06
CA VAL A 120 -9.44 -1.16 -1.32
C VAL A 120 -8.98 -1.74 -2.66
N ARG A 121 -8.44 -2.95 -2.66
CA ARG A 121 -7.97 -3.66 -3.85
C ARG A 121 -8.48 -5.09 -3.85
N PHE A 122 -9.04 -5.54 -4.97
CA PHE A 122 -9.50 -6.93 -5.15
C PHE A 122 -8.47 -7.81 -5.87
N THR A 123 -7.26 -7.29 -6.07
CA THR A 123 -6.18 -7.92 -6.86
C THR A 123 -5.14 -8.62 -5.98
N GLY A 124 -5.46 -8.91 -4.71
CA GLY A 124 -4.58 -9.68 -3.83
C GLY A 124 -4.38 -11.10 -4.35
N GLN A 125 -3.21 -11.70 -4.08
CA GLN A 125 -2.95 -13.09 -4.46
C GLN A 125 -3.88 -14.03 -3.70
N ARG A 126 -4.31 -15.08 -4.39
CA ARG A 126 -5.23 -16.09 -3.87
C ARG A 126 -4.64 -17.48 -4.01
N ASP A 127 -4.97 -18.36 -3.07
CA ASP A 127 -4.64 -19.78 -3.14
C ASP A 127 -5.55 -20.53 -4.13
N ALA A 128 -5.39 -21.86 -4.19
CA ALA A 128 -6.14 -22.72 -5.10
C ALA A 128 -7.64 -22.73 -4.78
N GLU A 129 -8.00 -22.47 -3.52
CA GLU A 129 -9.36 -22.38 -3.00
C GLU A 129 -9.96 -20.97 -3.16
N GLY A 130 -9.22 -20.05 -3.79
CA GLY A 130 -9.63 -18.68 -4.04
C GLY A 130 -9.60 -17.76 -2.82
N GLN A 131 -8.99 -18.19 -1.72
CA GLN A 131 -8.84 -17.40 -0.50
C GLN A 131 -7.63 -16.48 -0.59
N LEU A 132 -7.68 -15.31 0.05
CA LEU A 132 -6.53 -14.40 0.07
C LEU A 132 -5.37 -15.06 0.81
N MET A 133 -4.20 -15.08 0.17
CA MET A 133 -2.98 -15.59 0.80
C MET A 133 -2.49 -14.65 1.91
N ASP A 134 -1.70 -15.19 2.84
CA ASP A 134 -1.02 -14.40 3.87
C ASP A 134 -0.23 -13.23 3.24
N GLY A 135 -0.32 -12.08 3.90
CA GLY A 135 0.24 -10.83 3.40
C GLY A 135 -0.69 -10.04 2.46
N PHE A 136 -1.88 -10.54 2.12
CA PHE A 136 -2.88 -9.83 1.32
C PHE A 136 -4.18 -9.60 2.09
N LEU A 137 -4.83 -8.46 1.81
CA LEU A 137 -6.14 -8.05 2.32
C LEU A 137 -6.92 -7.33 1.20
N THR A 138 -8.24 -7.34 1.28
CA THR A 138 -9.07 -6.52 0.38
C THR A 138 -8.95 -5.04 0.74
N SER A 139 -8.89 -4.72 2.04
CA SER A 139 -8.63 -3.36 2.54
C SER A 139 -7.39 -3.31 3.42
N PHE A 140 -6.51 -2.37 3.14
CA PHE A 140 -5.27 -2.16 3.86
C PHE A 140 -4.82 -0.70 3.80
N VAL A 141 -3.77 -0.36 4.55
CA VAL A 141 -3.20 0.99 4.50
C VAL A 141 -1.95 0.98 3.64
N ASN A 142 -2.05 1.61 2.48
CA ASN A 142 -0.90 1.91 1.65
C ASN A 142 -0.15 3.11 2.23
N VAL A 143 0.90 2.84 3.00
CA VAL A 143 1.81 3.86 3.50
C VAL A 143 2.78 4.19 2.38
N SER A 144 2.71 5.41 1.88
CA SER A 144 3.58 5.86 0.80
C SER A 144 4.18 7.22 1.07
N ARG A 145 5.36 7.46 0.51
CA ARG A 145 5.85 8.80 0.19
C ARG A 145 5.64 9.03 -1.30
N VAL A 146 4.81 10.02 -1.63
CA VAL A 146 4.53 10.40 -3.02
C VAL A 146 4.84 11.87 -3.22
N GLN A 147 5.71 12.19 -4.17
CA GLN A 147 6.03 13.59 -4.47
C GLN A 147 6.60 13.75 -5.88
N PRO A 148 6.36 14.91 -6.52
CA PRO A 148 7.18 15.35 -7.64
C PRO A 148 8.65 15.42 -7.22
N ILE A 149 9.56 15.16 -8.16
CA ILE A 149 11.01 15.27 -7.95
C ILE A 149 11.65 16.01 -9.12
N GLY A 150 12.73 16.74 -8.87
CA GLY A 150 13.49 17.45 -9.90
C GLY A 150 14.49 16.55 -10.66
N GLY A 151 14.88 15.42 -10.09
CA GLY A 151 15.85 14.52 -10.72
C GLY A 151 16.17 13.26 -9.92
N LEU A 152 17.11 12.48 -10.45
CA LEU A 152 17.50 11.19 -9.88
C LEU A 152 18.23 11.30 -8.53
N ASP A 153 18.85 12.44 -8.22
CA ASP A 153 19.51 12.66 -6.94
C ASP A 153 18.47 12.65 -5.80
N GLU A 154 17.31 13.28 -6.02
CA GLU A 154 16.18 13.22 -5.09
C GLU A 154 15.62 11.79 -5.00
N TYR A 155 15.51 11.07 -6.12
CA TYR A 155 15.07 9.67 -6.12
C TYR A 155 15.97 8.78 -5.24
N GLY A 156 17.29 8.95 -5.34
CA GLY A 156 18.26 8.25 -4.51
C GLY A 156 18.17 8.65 -3.03
N ALA A 157 18.08 9.95 -2.73
CA ALA A 157 17.92 10.44 -1.36
C ALA A 157 16.64 9.92 -0.70
N ILE A 158 15.55 9.80 -1.47
CA ILE A 158 14.26 9.27 -0.99
C ILE A 158 14.37 7.79 -0.62
N LEU A 159 15.13 7.01 -1.40
CA LEU A 159 15.42 5.62 -1.05
C LEU A 159 16.26 5.52 0.24
N ASP A 160 17.33 6.32 0.35
CA ASP A 160 18.18 6.34 1.56
C ASP A 160 17.38 6.72 2.82
N GLY A 161 16.59 7.78 2.74
CA GLY A 161 15.68 8.21 3.80
C GLY A 161 14.71 7.09 4.20
N TRP A 162 14.16 6.35 3.23
CA TRP A 162 13.32 5.20 3.52
C TRP A 162 14.04 4.07 4.27
N LEU A 163 15.27 3.74 3.88
CA LEU A 163 16.07 2.72 4.58
C LEU A 163 16.40 3.15 6.01
N THR A 164 16.57 4.45 6.24
CA THR A 164 16.69 5.06 7.57
C THR A 164 15.40 4.94 8.38
N VAL A 165 14.23 5.20 7.78
CA VAL A 165 12.92 5.01 8.43
C VAL A 165 12.68 3.54 8.79
N LEU A 166 12.98 2.62 7.88
CA LEU A 166 12.90 1.17 8.12
C LEU A 166 13.81 0.74 9.28
N SER A 167 15.03 1.27 9.36
CA SER A 167 15.96 0.99 10.45
C SER A 167 15.40 1.39 11.82
N GLN A 168 14.70 2.53 11.89
CA GLN A 168 14.05 2.99 13.13
C GLN A 168 12.85 2.13 13.53
N LEU A 169 12.18 1.52 12.55
CA LEU A 169 11.15 0.52 12.80
C LEU A 169 11.73 -0.84 13.22
N GLY A 170 13.05 -1.01 13.23
CA GLY A 170 13.73 -2.24 13.64
C GLY A 170 14.07 -3.18 12.49
N PHE A 171 13.98 -2.73 11.23
CA PHE A 171 14.47 -3.48 10.08
C PHE A 171 15.95 -3.15 9.88
N HIS A 172 16.84 -4.07 10.25
CA HIS A 172 18.27 -3.84 10.07
C HIS A 172 18.65 -3.85 8.59
N ALA A 173 19.49 -2.91 8.16
CA ALA A 173 19.94 -2.77 6.78
C ALA A 173 20.49 -4.09 6.17
N ARG A 174 21.17 -4.91 6.97
CA ARG A 174 21.69 -6.22 6.53
C ARG A 174 20.65 -7.27 6.15
N HIS A 175 19.39 -7.03 6.48
CA HIS A 175 18.25 -7.85 6.13
C HIS A 175 17.42 -7.23 5.02
N LEU A 176 17.79 -6.06 4.54
CA LEU A 176 17.13 -5.36 3.45
C LEU A 176 17.88 -5.58 2.14
N SER A 177 17.12 -5.59 1.04
CA SER A 177 17.66 -5.54 -0.31
C SER A 177 16.75 -4.74 -1.22
N VAL A 178 17.31 -4.20 -2.30
CA VAL A 178 16.54 -3.55 -3.36
C VAL A 178 16.88 -4.24 -4.67
N CYS A 179 15.87 -4.64 -5.44
CA CYS A 179 16.08 -5.28 -6.73
C CYS A 179 14.99 -4.97 -7.74
N GLY A 180 15.31 -5.06 -9.02
CA GLY A 180 14.33 -4.84 -10.07
C GLY A 180 14.94 -4.86 -11.45
N THR A 181 14.10 -4.53 -12.43
CA THR A 181 14.50 -4.36 -13.82
C THR A 181 14.39 -2.88 -14.17
N LEU A 182 15.47 -2.29 -14.67
CA LEU A 182 15.58 -0.91 -15.14
C LEU A 182 14.91 -0.71 -16.52
N ALA A 183 14.07 -1.64 -16.95
CA ALA A 183 13.30 -1.51 -18.18
C ALA A 183 12.08 -0.60 -17.93
N PRO A 184 11.95 0.53 -18.63
CA PRO A 184 10.78 1.37 -18.51
C PRO A 184 9.53 0.62 -18.94
N TRP A 185 8.47 0.70 -18.13
CA TRP A 185 7.13 0.30 -18.51
C TRP A 185 6.30 1.53 -18.88
N ARG A 186 5.28 1.35 -19.72
CA ARG A 186 4.37 2.42 -20.13
C ARG A 186 2.91 2.03 -19.92
N ARG A 187 2.13 2.95 -19.37
CA ARG A 187 0.66 2.88 -19.31
C ARG A 187 0.08 4.23 -19.70
N ARG A 188 -0.46 4.32 -20.92
CA ARG A 188 -1.00 5.56 -21.49
C ARG A 188 0.07 6.68 -21.47
N GLN A 189 -0.21 7.80 -20.78
CA GLN A 189 0.67 8.96 -20.65
C GLN A 189 1.70 8.83 -19.53
N VAL A 190 1.74 7.72 -18.80
CA VAL A 190 2.67 7.51 -17.69
C VAL A 190 3.67 6.43 -18.06
N GLU A 191 4.94 6.73 -17.89
CA GLU A 191 6.04 5.76 -17.89
C GLU A 191 6.67 5.67 -16.52
N GLY A 192 7.34 4.54 -16.24
CA GLY A 192 8.03 4.37 -14.99
C GLY A 192 9.01 3.22 -14.95
N ILE A 193 9.84 3.21 -13.91
CA ILE A 193 10.76 2.15 -13.55
C ILE A 193 10.47 1.76 -12.10
N THR A 194 10.33 0.46 -11.84
CA THR A 194 9.96 -0.07 -10.53
C THR A 194 11.10 -0.88 -9.94
N LEU A 195 11.54 -0.49 -8.75
CA LEU A 195 12.44 -1.29 -7.91
C LEU A 195 11.67 -1.77 -6.69
N ARG A 196 11.91 -3.00 -6.27
CA ARG A 196 11.29 -3.61 -5.10
C ARG A 196 12.26 -3.59 -3.94
N PHE A 197 11.80 -3.23 -2.76
CA PHE A 197 12.58 -3.43 -1.54
C PHE A 197 12.03 -4.60 -0.74
N ARG A 198 12.94 -5.42 -0.23
CA ARG A 198 12.65 -6.67 0.46
C ARG A 198 13.24 -6.62 1.86
N HIS A 199 12.62 -7.39 2.75
CA HIS A 199 13.19 -7.76 4.03
C HIS A 199 13.26 -9.28 4.08
N LEU A 200 14.49 -9.82 4.03
CA LEU A 200 14.74 -11.25 3.87
C LEU A 200 14.07 -11.77 2.58
N ASP A 201 13.24 -12.80 2.71
CA ASP A 201 12.46 -13.42 1.65
C ASP A 201 11.16 -12.68 1.30
N LEU A 202 10.77 -11.67 2.09
CA LEU A 202 9.50 -10.97 1.92
C LEU A 202 9.68 -9.66 1.16
N THR A 203 8.93 -9.48 0.07
CA THR A 203 8.81 -8.18 -0.59
C THR A 203 7.93 -7.27 0.24
N LEU A 204 8.51 -6.17 0.73
CA LEU A 204 7.80 -5.20 1.55
C LEU A 204 7.01 -4.22 0.69
N GLY A 205 7.61 -3.74 -0.38
CA GLY A 205 7.02 -2.73 -1.24
C GLY A 205 7.93 -2.33 -2.38
N ASP A 206 7.60 -1.21 -2.99
CA ASP A 206 8.22 -0.74 -4.21
C ASP A 206 8.61 0.74 -4.08
N ILE A 207 9.69 1.12 -4.74
CA ILE A 207 10.00 2.50 -5.09
C ILE A 207 9.91 2.62 -6.61
N VAL A 208 9.13 3.58 -7.09
CA VAL A 208 8.82 3.74 -8.51
C VAL A 208 9.19 5.15 -8.94
N LEU A 209 10.09 5.24 -9.91
CA LEU A 209 10.32 6.48 -10.66
C LEU A 209 9.24 6.57 -11.75
N LEU A 210 8.53 7.69 -11.82
CA LEU A 210 7.41 7.91 -12.73
C LEU A 210 7.61 9.22 -13.48
N TRP A 211 7.20 9.27 -14.75
CA TRP A 211 7.15 10.51 -15.53
C TRP A 211 5.98 10.54 -16.51
N ASN A 212 5.55 11.74 -16.88
CA ASN A 212 4.60 11.95 -17.97
C ASN A 212 5.32 11.84 -19.33
N THR A 213 4.70 11.18 -20.32
CA THR A 213 5.33 10.94 -21.63
C THR A 213 5.47 12.20 -22.48
N ASP A 214 4.57 13.17 -22.31
CA ASP A 214 4.52 14.40 -23.10
C ASP A 214 5.30 15.53 -22.40
N HIS A 215 5.46 15.42 -21.08
CA HIS A 215 6.24 16.32 -20.23
C HIS A 215 7.21 15.52 -19.34
N PRO A 216 8.33 15.00 -19.86
CA PRO A 216 9.24 14.14 -19.09
C PRO A 216 9.93 14.84 -17.92
N ASP A 217 9.92 16.18 -17.86
CA ASP A 217 10.33 16.98 -16.71
C ASP A 217 9.35 16.84 -15.52
N ARG A 218 8.14 16.32 -15.75
CA ARG A 218 7.16 15.99 -14.71
C ARG A 218 7.44 14.62 -14.15
N MET A 219 8.55 14.52 -13.43
CA MET A 219 8.95 13.32 -12.70
C MET A 219 8.34 13.29 -11.30
N ALA A 220 8.11 12.09 -10.81
CA ALA A 220 7.69 11.84 -9.45
C ALA A 220 8.24 10.52 -8.94
N VAL A 221 8.18 10.36 -7.61
CA VAL A 221 8.41 9.10 -6.94
C VAL A 221 7.11 8.59 -6.31
N ASP A 222 6.89 7.28 -6.40
CA ASP A 222 5.98 6.53 -5.53
C ASP A 222 6.81 5.52 -4.73
N LEU A 223 7.08 5.84 -3.47
CA LEU A 223 7.64 4.88 -2.54
C LEU A 223 6.50 4.36 -1.68
N GLY A 224 6.16 3.07 -1.79
CA GLY A 224 4.96 2.54 -1.16
C GLY A 224 5.12 1.14 -0.58
N THR A 225 4.46 0.91 0.55
CA THR A 225 4.29 -0.41 1.16
C THR A 225 2.93 -0.50 1.86
N GLY A 226 2.58 -1.70 2.36
CA GLY A 226 1.41 -1.91 3.19
C GLY A 226 1.79 -1.87 4.68
N LEU A 227 1.09 -1.08 5.49
CA LEU A 227 1.35 -0.96 6.93
C LEU A 227 1.27 -2.32 7.63
N GLU A 228 0.26 -3.10 7.26
CA GLU A 228 0.01 -4.44 7.76
C GLU A 228 1.14 -5.40 7.39
N ARG A 229 1.65 -5.30 6.15
CA ARG A 229 2.76 -6.11 5.67
C ARG A 229 4.08 -5.74 6.35
N LEU A 230 4.31 -4.46 6.62
CA LEU A 230 5.44 -4.02 7.45
C LEU A 230 5.36 -4.62 8.86
N ALA A 231 4.21 -4.52 9.52
CA ALA A 231 4.02 -5.10 10.85
C ALA A 231 4.26 -6.61 10.85
N TRP A 232 3.81 -7.31 9.80
CA TRP A 232 4.01 -8.73 9.63
C TRP A 232 5.48 -9.10 9.42
N ALA A 233 6.17 -8.42 8.51
CA ALA A 233 7.58 -8.61 8.25
C ALA A 233 8.44 -8.42 9.51
N ARG A 234 8.10 -7.40 10.30
CA ARG A 234 8.79 -7.07 11.55
C ARG A 234 8.59 -8.13 12.63
N THR A 235 7.35 -8.60 12.81
CA THR A 235 7.00 -9.47 13.93
C THR A 235 7.12 -10.96 13.62
N ARG A 236 7.05 -11.34 12.33
CA ARG A 236 6.89 -12.73 11.87
C ARG A 236 5.73 -13.47 12.54
N ALA A 237 4.74 -12.74 13.04
CA ALA A 237 3.54 -13.31 13.64
C ALA A 237 2.68 -14.02 12.59
N SER A 238 1.75 -14.87 13.01
CA SER A 238 0.69 -15.35 12.12
C SER A 238 -0.07 -14.16 11.54
N TRP A 239 -0.21 -14.09 10.21
CA TRP A 239 -0.91 -13.02 9.52
C TRP A 239 -2.32 -12.83 10.07
N HIS A 240 -3.07 -13.94 10.18
CA HIS A 240 -4.45 -13.92 10.65
C HIS A 240 -4.58 -13.33 12.07
N LEU A 241 -3.71 -13.75 12.99
CA LEU A 241 -3.67 -13.22 14.36
C LEU A 241 -3.23 -11.75 14.40
N LEU A 242 -2.29 -11.35 13.54
CA LEU A 242 -1.83 -9.97 13.47
C LEU A 242 -2.95 -9.01 13.03
N ILE A 243 -3.71 -9.38 11.99
CA ILE A 243 -4.73 -8.49 11.42
C ILE A 243 -6.00 -8.47 12.27
N PHE A 244 -6.46 -9.64 12.73
CA PHE A 244 -7.76 -9.78 13.37
C PHE A 244 -7.69 -9.96 14.89
N GLY A 245 -6.51 -10.13 15.46
CA GLY A 245 -6.30 -10.27 16.90
C GLY A 245 -7.18 -11.37 17.49
N ARG A 246 -7.97 -11.02 18.52
CA ARG A 246 -8.90 -11.95 19.18
C ARG A 246 -9.99 -12.52 18.27
N PHE A 247 -10.27 -11.87 17.14
CA PHE A 247 -11.32 -12.32 16.21
C PHE A 247 -10.84 -13.40 15.24
N ALA A 248 -9.52 -13.65 15.16
CA ALA A 248 -8.92 -14.60 14.22
C ALA A 248 -9.40 -16.05 14.36
N GLN A 249 -10.07 -16.41 15.45
CA GLN A 249 -10.65 -17.75 15.64
C GLN A 249 -12.19 -17.72 15.66
N MET A 250 -12.79 -16.55 15.53
CA MET A 250 -14.24 -16.36 15.68
C MET A 250 -15.01 -16.54 14.37
N ALA A 251 -14.36 -16.31 13.23
CA ALA A 251 -14.96 -16.45 11.91
C ALA A 251 -13.91 -16.81 10.86
N PRO A 252 -14.32 -17.35 9.70
CA PRO A 252 -13.42 -17.59 8.59
C PRO A 252 -12.73 -16.30 8.12
N PRO A 253 -11.46 -16.36 7.64
CA PRO A 253 -10.72 -15.19 7.16
C PRO A 253 -11.47 -14.30 6.15
N PRO A 254 -12.22 -14.86 5.17
CA PRO A 254 -12.98 -14.04 4.21
C PRO A 254 -14.05 -13.17 4.87
N THR A 255 -14.75 -13.71 5.86
CA THR A 255 -15.78 -12.98 6.60
C THR A 255 -15.16 -11.82 7.39
N LEU A 256 -13.99 -12.04 8.01
CA LEU A 256 -13.29 -11.01 8.77
C LEU A 256 -12.72 -9.91 7.87
N ASP A 257 -12.13 -10.27 6.73
CA ASP A 257 -11.66 -9.32 5.71
C ASP A 257 -12.82 -8.51 5.10
N ALA A 258 -13.95 -9.16 4.83
CA ALA A 258 -15.17 -8.50 4.35
C ALA A 258 -15.75 -7.53 5.40
N LEU A 259 -15.84 -7.91 6.68
CA LEU A 259 -16.28 -7.02 7.77
C LEU A 259 -15.37 -5.81 7.94
N ARG A 260 -14.05 -6.03 7.93
CA ARG A 260 -13.04 -4.96 7.98
C ARG A 260 -13.18 -3.99 6.82
N THR A 261 -13.38 -4.52 5.61
CA THR A 261 -13.54 -3.73 4.37
C THR A 261 -14.88 -2.99 4.32
N ALA A 262 -15.98 -3.64 4.70
CA ALA A 262 -17.30 -3.02 4.78
C ALA A 262 -17.30 -1.85 5.76
N THR A 263 -16.63 -2.01 6.91
CA THR A 263 -16.46 -0.95 7.90
C THR A 263 -15.73 0.26 7.31
N LEU A 264 -14.66 0.04 6.54
CA LEU A 264 -13.94 1.13 5.86
C LEU A 264 -14.85 1.88 4.87
N LEU A 265 -15.56 1.15 4.01
CA LEU A 265 -16.41 1.70 2.95
C LEU A 265 -17.58 2.50 3.53
N LEU A 266 -18.34 1.89 4.43
CA LEU A 266 -19.49 2.52 5.09
C LEU A 266 -19.03 3.68 5.98
N GLY A 267 -17.91 3.53 6.68
CA GLY A 267 -17.30 4.61 7.47
C GLY A 267 -16.96 5.84 6.65
N HIS A 268 -16.59 5.67 5.37
CA HIS A 268 -16.38 6.79 4.43
C HIS A 268 -17.67 7.29 3.76
N GLY A 269 -18.84 6.80 4.18
CA GLY A 269 -20.15 7.20 3.65
C GLY A 269 -20.46 6.59 2.27
N ILE A 270 -19.85 5.46 1.92
CA ILE A 270 -20.14 4.77 0.67
C ILE A 270 -21.28 3.77 0.93
N ALA A 271 -22.52 4.24 0.76
CA ALA A 271 -23.70 3.40 0.95
C ALA A 271 -23.81 2.30 -0.14
N PRO A 272 -24.38 1.13 0.18
CA PRO A 272 -24.69 0.09 -0.80
C PRO A 272 -25.58 0.62 -1.93
N ALA A 273 -25.25 0.25 -3.18
CA ALA A 273 -26.02 0.63 -4.36
C ALA A 273 -25.89 -0.43 -5.46
N ALA A 274 -26.59 -0.27 -6.58
CA ALA A 274 -26.53 -1.23 -7.69
C ALA A 274 -25.22 -1.18 -8.50
N ARG A 275 -24.53 -0.02 -8.53
CA ARG A 275 -23.35 0.22 -9.38
C ARG A 275 -22.30 1.08 -8.68
N GLY A 276 -21.12 1.18 -9.30
CA GLY A 276 -19.97 1.96 -8.83
C GLY A 276 -19.46 1.54 -7.46
N ALA A 277 -18.90 2.48 -6.70
CA ALA A 277 -18.44 2.26 -5.33
C ALA A 277 -19.50 1.67 -4.38
N GLY A 278 -20.79 2.00 -4.58
CA GLY A 278 -21.88 1.41 -3.80
C GLY A 278 -22.16 -0.05 -4.18
N GLY A 279 -22.02 -0.41 -5.46
CA GLY A 279 -22.06 -1.80 -5.91
C GLY A 279 -20.91 -2.65 -5.36
N ILE A 280 -19.72 -2.06 -5.22
CA ILE A 280 -18.59 -2.70 -4.52
C ILE A 280 -18.95 -2.93 -3.06
N THR A 281 -19.51 -1.93 -2.38
CA THR A 281 -19.91 -2.04 -0.97
C THR A 281 -20.92 -3.16 -0.76
N ARG A 282 -21.98 -3.22 -1.59
CA ARG A 282 -22.96 -4.31 -1.55
C ARG A 282 -22.30 -5.68 -1.74
N ARG A 283 -21.38 -5.83 -2.70
CA ARG A 283 -20.67 -7.08 -2.94
C ARG A 283 -19.82 -7.52 -1.73
N VAL A 284 -19.12 -6.58 -1.09
CA VAL A 284 -18.31 -6.86 0.10
C VAL A 284 -19.21 -7.32 1.25
N ILE A 285 -20.34 -6.65 1.48
CA ILE A 285 -21.29 -7.05 2.52
C ILE A 285 -21.88 -8.44 2.22
N GLY A 286 -22.22 -8.72 0.97
CA GLY A 286 -22.74 -10.02 0.55
C GLY A 286 -21.74 -11.18 0.67
N ALA A 287 -20.44 -10.91 0.86
CA ALA A 287 -19.42 -11.92 1.10
C ALA A 287 -19.27 -12.30 2.59
N ILE A 288 -19.99 -11.61 3.49
CA ILE A 288 -19.97 -11.88 4.93
C ILE A 288 -20.88 -13.08 5.19
N ASP A 289 -20.30 -14.18 5.70
CA ASP A 289 -21.06 -15.39 6.05
C ASP A 289 -22.11 -15.10 7.15
N PRO A 290 -23.42 -15.22 6.85
CA PRO A 290 -24.50 -15.05 7.81
C PRO A 290 -24.36 -15.87 9.09
N GLU A 291 -23.87 -17.11 9.03
CA GLU A 291 -23.80 -17.98 10.20
C GLU A 291 -22.63 -17.59 11.10
N ALA A 292 -21.52 -17.14 10.52
CA ALA A 292 -20.39 -16.58 11.25
C ALA A 292 -20.70 -15.24 11.93
N THR A 293 -21.76 -14.53 11.52
CA THR A 293 -22.11 -13.20 12.04
C THR A 293 -22.92 -13.21 13.34
N ARG A 294 -23.57 -14.33 13.68
CA ARG A 294 -24.57 -14.40 14.77
C ARG A 294 -24.05 -14.08 16.18
N LEU A 295 -22.74 -13.88 16.37
CA LEU A 295 -22.12 -13.70 17.68
C LEU A 295 -21.16 -12.49 17.80
N GLY A 296 -20.95 -11.65 16.77
CA GLY A 296 -19.84 -10.68 16.86
C GLY A 296 -19.68 -9.55 15.84
N VAL A 297 -20.63 -9.28 14.94
CA VAL A 297 -20.49 -8.19 13.92
C VAL A 297 -20.18 -6.85 14.56
N SER A 298 -20.99 -6.40 15.51
CA SER A 298 -20.81 -5.12 16.20
C SER A 298 -19.43 -4.99 16.88
N ALA A 299 -18.89 -6.09 17.44
CA ALA A 299 -17.58 -6.08 18.10
C ALA A 299 -16.43 -5.94 17.09
N MET A 300 -16.52 -6.65 15.95
CA MET A 300 -15.54 -6.54 14.87
C MET A 300 -15.62 -5.18 14.17
N VAL A 301 -16.83 -4.68 13.90
CA VAL A 301 -17.05 -3.34 13.33
C VAL A 301 -16.44 -2.27 14.22
N ARG A 302 -16.61 -2.34 15.56
CA ARG A 302 -15.98 -1.39 16.47
C ARG A 302 -14.46 -1.44 16.42
N ALA A 303 -13.87 -2.64 16.43
CA ALA A 303 -12.41 -2.79 16.36
C ALA A 303 -11.85 -2.29 15.02
N ALA A 304 -12.52 -2.59 13.90
CA ALA A 304 -12.15 -2.07 12.59
C ALA A 304 -12.35 -0.55 12.51
N TYR A 305 -13.41 0.00 13.10
CA TYR A 305 -13.67 1.44 13.17
C TYR A 305 -12.55 2.18 13.92
N ASP A 306 -12.13 1.65 15.08
CA ASP A 306 -11.03 2.22 15.87
C ASP A 306 -9.71 2.21 15.08
N TYR A 307 -9.45 1.12 14.34
CA TYR A 307 -8.30 1.02 13.45
C TYR A 307 -8.35 2.05 12.32
N TRP A 308 -9.46 2.12 11.58
CA TRP A 308 -9.61 3.03 10.45
C TRP A 308 -9.59 4.51 10.85
N SER A 309 -10.04 4.81 12.08
CA SER A 309 -10.01 6.16 12.66
C SER A 309 -8.58 6.68 12.90
N LEU A 310 -7.54 5.83 12.85
CA LEU A 310 -6.14 6.27 12.93
C LEU A 310 -5.69 7.08 11.70
N PHE A 311 -6.35 6.87 10.55
CA PHE A 311 -5.91 7.42 9.25
C PHE A 311 -6.72 8.65 8.82
N GLY A 312 -7.88 8.87 9.43
CA GLY A 312 -8.74 10.03 9.21
C GLY A 312 -10.09 9.88 9.90
N ALA A 313 -10.85 10.96 9.95
CA ALA A 313 -12.20 10.94 10.50
C ALA A 313 -13.14 10.12 9.60
N LEU A 314 -13.85 9.17 10.20
CA LEU A 314 -14.94 8.45 9.56
C LEU A 314 -16.23 9.28 9.66
N ARG A 315 -17.04 9.25 8.59
CA ARG A 315 -18.28 10.01 8.46
C ARG A 315 -19.47 9.34 9.16
N ALA A 316 -19.58 8.02 9.02
CA ALA A 316 -20.66 7.25 9.64
C ALA A 316 -20.17 6.64 10.96
N PRO A 317 -20.91 6.76 12.07
CA PRO A 317 -20.52 6.16 13.34
C PRO A 317 -20.67 4.63 13.31
N TRP A 318 -19.85 3.93 14.10
CA TRP A 318 -19.81 2.46 14.09
C TRP A 318 -21.17 1.75 14.32
N PRO A 319 -22.13 2.25 15.13
CA PRO A 319 -23.42 1.58 15.30
C PRO A 319 -24.25 1.59 14.01
N GLU A 320 -24.18 2.67 13.23
CA GLU A 320 -24.87 2.77 11.94
C GLU A 320 -24.26 1.79 10.93
N ILE A 321 -22.93 1.70 10.89
CA ILE A 321 -22.20 0.76 10.05
C ILE A 321 -22.65 -0.69 10.36
N ALA A 322 -22.66 -1.08 11.63
CA ALA A 322 -23.07 -2.41 12.05
C ALA A 322 -24.50 -2.72 11.62
N ARG A 323 -25.43 -1.78 11.86
CA ARG A 323 -26.84 -1.90 11.45
C ARG A 323 -27.01 -2.11 9.95
N VAL A 324 -26.24 -1.41 9.11
CA VAL A 324 -26.31 -1.56 7.64
C VAL A 324 -25.81 -2.93 7.22
N ILE A 325 -24.71 -3.42 7.80
CA ILE A 325 -24.16 -4.75 7.50
C ILE A 325 -25.17 -5.85 7.87
N GLU A 326 -25.76 -5.75 9.06
CA GLU A 326 -26.76 -6.72 9.55
C GLU A 326 -28.04 -6.70 8.69
N GLY A 327 -28.54 -5.51 8.34
CA GLY A 327 -29.76 -5.35 7.53
C GLY A 327 -29.64 -5.77 6.06
N GLU A 328 -28.51 -5.49 5.39
CA GLU A 328 -28.28 -5.99 4.01
C GLU A 328 -28.12 -7.51 3.98
N GLY A 329 -27.57 -8.10 5.04
CA GLY A 329 -27.52 -9.56 5.23
C GLY A 329 -28.91 -10.20 5.29
N GLU A 330 -29.87 -9.54 5.92
CA GLU A 330 -31.27 -9.98 5.95
C GLU A 330 -31.95 -9.88 4.57
N ALA A 331 -31.81 -8.74 3.88
CA ALA A 331 -32.42 -8.55 2.56
C ALA A 331 -31.89 -9.55 1.52
N THR A 332 -30.59 -9.87 1.57
CA THR A 332 -29.97 -10.86 0.68
C THR A 332 -30.51 -12.26 0.95
N ARG A 333 -30.71 -12.64 2.22
CA ARG A 333 -31.32 -13.94 2.59
C ARG A 333 -32.77 -14.04 2.13
N SER A 334 -33.56 -12.99 2.27
CA SER A 334 -34.94 -12.96 1.80
C SER A 334 -35.05 -13.09 0.27
N ALA A 335 -34.10 -12.53 -0.48
CA ALA A 335 -34.07 -12.63 -1.94
C ALA A 335 -33.63 -14.02 -2.45
N LEU A 336 -32.82 -14.76 -1.68
CA LEU A 336 -32.41 -16.13 -2.02
C LEU A 336 -33.44 -17.20 -1.62
N ALA A 337 -34.36 -16.87 -0.70
CA ALA A 337 -35.42 -17.76 -0.24
C ALA A 337 -36.73 -17.63 -1.04
N ALA A 338 -36.82 -16.65 -1.95
CA ALA A 338 -37.95 -16.37 -2.83
C ALA A 338 -37.67 -16.86 -4.25
#